data_AF-A0A2Z4UZX3-F1
#
_entry.id   AF-A0A2Z4UZX3-F1
#
_cell.length_a   1.000
_cell.length_b   1.000
_cell.length_c   1.000
_cell.angle_alpha   90.00
_cell.angle_beta   90.00
_cell.angle_gamma   90.00
#
_symmetry.space_group_name_H-M   'P 1'
#
loop_
_entity.id
_entity.type
_entity.pdbx_description
1 polymer ?
#
loop_
_entity_poly.entity_id
_entity_poly.type
_entity_poly.pdbx_seq_one_letter_code
_entity_poly.pdbx_strand_id
1 'polypeptide(L)'
;MTLHQAPEAEGPSTRLLAPLPDHRNVLDPSWQRAWADFAHVITPLRERGLVCDVQYGMDDWLVYAWPPGHDSVVLIGTRGGWLATHEAPAEDRTSMTVLYDSTHSVGPHDVGPLLSAIDALLARLPRAPSTPAPASVHVTGVQTPAPVARGTRSR
;
A
#
# COMPACT_ATOMS: atom_id res chain seq x y z
N MET A 1 30.85 47.46 7.03
CA MET A 1 31.27 46.05 6.94
C MET A 1 30.11 45.22 7.46
N THR A 2 29.31 44.66 6.55
CA THR A 2 28.05 43.97 6.86
C THR A 2 28.26 42.47 6.69
N LEU A 3 28.08 41.72 7.77
CA LEU A 3 28.03 40.26 7.78
C LEU A 3 26.79 39.80 7.01
N HIS A 4 26.98 39.19 5.84
CA HIS A 4 25.91 38.45 5.17
C HIS A 4 25.86 37.04 5.76
N GLN A 5 24.86 36.85 6.59
CA GLN A 5 24.38 35.57 7.10
C GLN A 5 23.92 34.73 5.90
N ALA A 6 24.53 33.57 5.68
CA ALA A 6 24.03 32.55 4.75
C ALA A 6 23.00 31.69 5.51
N PRO A 7 21.74 31.58 5.05
CA PRO A 7 20.85 30.60 5.61
C PRO A 7 21.20 29.23 5.03
N GLU A 8 21.70 28.40 5.95
CA GLU A 8 21.22 27.05 6.21
C GLU A 8 21.29 26.05 5.05
N ALA A 9 22.26 25.15 5.21
CA ALA A 9 22.29 23.85 4.57
C ALA A 9 20.90 23.21 4.60
N GLU A 10 20.36 22.92 3.42
CA GLU A 10 19.29 21.94 3.25
C GLU A 10 19.77 20.63 3.87
N GLY A 11 19.33 20.37 5.11
CA GLY A 11 19.46 19.07 5.73
C GLY A 11 18.83 18.01 4.81
N PRO A 12 19.32 16.76 4.85
CA PRO A 12 18.75 15.70 4.02
C PRO A 12 17.25 15.66 4.29
N SER A 13 16.46 15.97 3.27
CA SER A 13 15.01 15.77 3.30
C SER A 13 14.80 14.30 3.63
N THR A 14 14.56 13.99 4.90
CA THR A 14 14.07 12.70 5.37
C THR A 14 12.66 12.55 4.85
N ARG A 15 12.55 12.33 3.54
CA ARG A 15 11.36 11.81 2.89
C ARG A 15 11.15 10.46 3.54
N LEU A 16 10.22 10.41 4.48
CA LEU A 16 9.91 9.22 5.26
C LEU A 16 9.76 8.05 4.28
N LEU A 17 10.71 7.13 4.34
CA LEU A 17 10.66 5.88 3.58
C LEU A 17 9.34 5.19 3.92
N ALA A 18 8.70 4.59 2.92
CA ALA A 18 7.53 3.75 3.17
C ALA A 18 7.86 2.73 4.27
N PRO A 19 6.99 2.56 5.28
CA PRO A 19 7.25 1.63 6.38
C PRO A 19 7.50 0.23 5.83
N LEU A 20 8.48 -0.48 6.36
CA LEU A 20 8.88 -1.78 5.83
C LEU A 20 7.69 -2.76 5.82
N PRO A 21 7.50 -3.56 4.75
CA PRO A 21 6.49 -4.62 4.74
C PRO A 21 6.88 -5.72 5.73
N ASP A 22 5.89 -6.42 6.25
CA ASP A 22 6.11 -7.60 7.09
C ASP A 22 6.32 -8.82 6.18
N HIS A 23 7.57 -9.14 5.85
CA HIS A 23 7.91 -10.29 5.00
C HIS A 23 9.35 -10.78 5.22
N ARG A 24 9.62 -12.02 4.80
CA ARG A 24 10.86 -12.76 5.10
C ARG A 24 12.16 -12.13 4.60
N ASN A 25 12.10 -11.25 3.59
CA ASN A 25 13.29 -10.63 2.99
C ASN A 25 13.56 -9.21 3.53
N VAL A 26 12.78 -8.72 4.49
CA VAL A 26 12.90 -7.35 5.01
C VAL A 26 14.28 -7.03 5.61
N LEU A 27 15.00 -8.07 6.05
CA LEU A 27 16.35 -7.98 6.61
C LEU A 27 17.45 -8.16 5.54
N ASP A 28 17.09 -8.53 4.31
CA ASP A 28 18.05 -8.68 3.23
C ASP A 28 18.54 -7.30 2.73
N PRO A 29 19.87 -7.04 2.73
CA PRO A 29 20.38 -5.72 2.33
C PRO A 29 20.09 -5.34 0.88
N SER A 30 20.01 -6.31 -0.02
CA SER A 30 19.73 -6.05 -1.44
C SER A 30 18.26 -5.66 -1.63
N TRP A 31 17.36 -6.33 -0.91
CA TRP A 31 15.96 -5.97 -0.85
C TRP A 31 15.77 -4.58 -0.23
N GLN A 32 16.45 -4.26 0.87
CA GLN A 32 16.34 -2.93 1.51
C GLN A 32 16.82 -1.80 0.59
N ARG A 33 17.90 -2.04 -0.15
CA ARG A 33 18.40 -1.10 -1.15
C ARG A 33 17.38 -0.89 -2.27
N ALA A 34 16.85 -1.98 -2.82
CA ALA A 34 15.80 -1.88 -3.84
C ALA A 34 14.57 -1.14 -3.31
N TRP A 35 14.11 -1.44 -2.09
CA TRP A 35 13.01 -0.73 -1.46
C TRP A 35 13.26 0.78 -1.34
N ALA A 36 14.48 1.18 -0.96
CA ALA A 36 14.87 2.58 -0.91
C ALA A 36 14.93 3.23 -2.31
N ASP A 37 15.48 2.53 -3.30
CA ASP A 37 15.57 3.00 -4.68
C ASP A 37 14.16 3.23 -5.27
N PHE A 38 13.20 2.37 -4.95
CA PHE A 38 11.80 2.48 -5.37
C PHE A 38 10.89 3.31 -4.45
N ALA A 39 11.42 3.92 -3.37
CA ALA A 39 10.59 4.63 -2.38
C ALA A 39 9.70 5.73 -3.01
N HIS A 40 10.20 6.38 -4.06
CA HIS A 40 9.49 7.42 -4.80
C HIS A 40 8.25 6.92 -5.58
N VAL A 41 8.16 5.61 -5.84
CA VAL A 41 6.98 4.92 -6.40
C VAL A 41 6.18 4.23 -5.29
N ILE A 42 6.86 3.56 -4.36
CA ILE A 42 6.21 2.77 -3.30
C ILE A 42 5.40 3.66 -2.36
N THR A 43 5.93 4.80 -1.92
CA THR A 43 5.22 5.70 -1.00
C THR A 43 3.85 6.13 -1.56
N PRO A 44 3.75 6.72 -2.77
CA PRO A 44 2.44 7.11 -3.30
C PRO A 44 1.49 5.93 -3.58
N LEU A 45 1.99 4.73 -3.87
CA LEU A 45 1.16 3.53 -4.00
C LEU A 45 0.54 3.13 -2.66
N ARG A 46 1.32 3.17 -1.59
CA ARG A 46 0.83 2.83 -0.25
C ARG A 46 -0.12 3.88 0.30
N GLU A 47 0.04 5.15 -0.05
CA GLU A 47 -0.94 6.21 0.24
C GLU A 47 -2.31 5.93 -0.39
N ARG A 48 -2.36 5.18 -1.49
CA ARG A 48 -3.60 4.71 -2.15
C ARG A 48 -4.15 3.42 -1.54
N GLY A 49 -3.51 2.90 -0.50
CA GLY A 49 -3.92 1.68 0.20
C GLY A 49 -3.47 0.38 -0.46
N LEU A 50 -2.56 0.43 -1.45
CA LEU A 50 -1.97 -0.79 -1.98
C LEU A 50 -0.94 -1.36 -0.99
N VAL A 51 -0.90 -2.69 -0.90
CA VAL A 51 0.21 -3.40 -0.28
C VAL A 51 1.33 -3.49 -1.31
N CYS A 52 2.57 -3.17 -0.94
CA CYS A 52 3.70 -3.20 -1.86
C CYS A 52 4.82 -4.11 -1.35
N ASP A 53 5.51 -4.77 -2.27
CA ASP A 53 6.78 -5.48 -2.07
C ASP A 53 7.71 -5.21 -3.26
N VAL A 54 9.00 -5.49 -3.11
CA VAL A 54 9.96 -5.54 -4.21
C VAL A 54 10.58 -6.92 -4.34
N GLN A 55 10.73 -7.39 -5.56
CA GLN A 55 11.35 -8.68 -5.84
C GLN A 55 12.25 -8.58 -7.06
N TYR A 56 13.39 -9.27 -7.01
CA TYR A 56 14.27 -9.41 -8.15
C TYR A 56 13.74 -10.50 -9.10
N GLY A 57 13.57 -10.17 -10.37
CA GLY A 57 13.05 -11.06 -11.41
C GLY A 57 13.20 -10.45 -12.81
N MET A 58 13.19 -11.26 -13.86
CA MET A 58 13.31 -10.77 -15.26
C MET A 58 14.53 -9.84 -15.46
N ASP A 59 15.64 -10.17 -14.79
CA ASP A 59 16.93 -9.45 -14.72
C ASP A 59 16.88 -8.05 -14.09
N ASP A 60 15.79 -7.63 -13.48
CA ASP A 60 15.65 -6.33 -12.82
C ASP A 60 14.89 -6.44 -11.48
N TRP A 61 14.85 -5.37 -10.70
CA TRP A 61 13.95 -5.27 -9.56
C TRP A 61 12.57 -4.80 -10.02
N LEU A 62 11.52 -5.46 -9.54
CA LEU A 62 10.14 -5.07 -9.78
C LEU A 62 9.46 -4.69 -8.48
N VAL A 63 8.57 -3.70 -8.54
CA VAL A 63 7.60 -3.41 -7.49
C VAL A 63 6.34 -4.23 -7.76
N TYR A 64 5.91 -4.98 -6.77
CA TYR A 64 4.64 -5.66 -6.74
C TYR A 64 3.69 -4.82 -5.90
N ALA A 65 2.48 -4.55 -6.41
CA ALA A 65 1.47 -3.81 -5.69
C ALA A 65 0.11 -4.53 -5.77
N TRP A 66 -0.47 -4.82 -4.62
CA TRP A 66 -1.76 -5.50 -4.51
C TRP A 66 -2.85 -4.51 -4.08
N PRO A 67 -3.89 -4.30 -4.92
CA PRO A 67 -5.07 -3.57 -4.52
C PRO A 67 -5.81 -4.28 -3.37
N PRO A 68 -6.30 -3.54 -2.37
CA PRO A 68 -6.91 -4.14 -1.18
C PRO A 68 -8.20 -4.89 -1.53
N GLY A 69 -8.30 -6.15 -1.09
CA GLY A 69 -9.49 -6.98 -1.34
C GLY A 69 -9.59 -7.55 -2.76
N HIS A 70 -8.52 -7.48 -3.54
CA HIS A 70 -8.44 -8.04 -4.89
C HIS A 70 -7.31 -9.07 -4.99
N ASP A 71 -7.56 -10.17 -5.71
CA ASP A 71 -6.56 -11.21 -6.00
C ASP A 71 -5.67 -10.86 -7.21
N SER A 72 -5.67 -9.59 -7.64
CA SER A 72 -4.87 -9.12 -8.76
C SER A 72 -3.59 -8.43 -8.28
N VAL A 73 -2.58 -8.36 -9.14
CA VAL A 73 -1.33 -7.66 -8.86
C VAL A 73 -1.01 -6.64 -9.94
N VAL A 74 -0.41 -5.53 -9.54
CA VAL A 74 0.23 -4.57 -10.44
C VAL A 74 1.74 -4.76 -10.32
N LEU A 75 2.40 -5.08 -11.43
CA LEU A 75 3.85 -5.21 -11.54
C LEU A 75 4.40 -3.94 -12.16
N ILE A 76 5.45 -3.37 -11.57
CA ILE A 76 6.10 -2.16 -12.07
C ILE A 76 7.60 -2.43 -12.20
N GLY A 77 8.13 -2.35 -13.43
CA GLY A 77 9.55 -2.49 -13.73
C GLY A 77 10.17 -1.23 -14.34
N THR A 78 11.50 -1.15 -14.37
CA THR A 78 12.28 0.04 -14.74
C THR A 78 13.13 -0.06 -16.01
N ARG A 79 13.08 -1.18 -16.75
CA ARG A 79 13.96 -1.41 -17.92
C ARG A 79 13.73 -0.37 -19.03
N GLY A 80 14.54 0.69 -19.03
CA GLY A 80 14.47 1.79 -19.99
C GLY A 80 13.30 2.77 -19.77
N GLY A 81 12.64 2.68 -18.61
CA GLY A 81 11.45 3.44 -18.25
C GLY A 81 10.49 2.62 -17.39
N TRP A 82 9.37 3.21 -17.00
CA TRP A 82 8.32 2.50 -16.26
C TRP A 82 7.49 1.63 -17.18
N LEU A 83 7.39 0.35 -16.86
CA LEU A 83 6.37 -0.55 -17.39
C LEU A 83 5.50 -1.02 -16.24
N ALA A 84 4.21 -0.68 -16.27
CA ALA A 84 3.22 -1.15 -15.32
C ALA A 84 2.23 -2.09 -15.99
N THR A 85 2.13 -3.31 -15.49
CA THR A 85 1.17 -4.32 -15.95
C THR A 85 0.24 -4.71 -14.82
N HIS A 86 -1.03 -4.92 -15.15
CA HIS A 86 -2.03 -5.53 -14.28
C HIS A 86 -2.18 -6.99 -14.68
N GLU A 87 -1.97 -7.88 -13.71
CA GLU A 87 -2.20 -9.31 -13.87
C GLU A 87 -3.46 -9.70 -13.11
N ALA A 88 -4.36 -10.39 -13.81
CA ALA A 88 -5.58 -10.96 -13.26
C ALA A 88 -5.27 -12.05 -12.21
N PRO A 89 -6.28 -12.44 -11.40
CA PRO A 89 -6.16 -13.51 -10.40
C PRO A 89 -5.55 -14.80 -10.93
N ALA A 90 -5.07 -15.63 -10.00
CA ALA A 90 -4.33 -16.86 -10.32
C ALA A 90 -5.04 -17.79 -11.34
N GLU A 91 -6.38 -17.79 -11.35
CA GLU A 91 -7.22 -18.62 -12.23
C GLU A 91 -7.21 -18.13 -13.69
N ASP A 92 -6.91 -16.84 -13.93
CA ASP A 92 -6.91 -16.18 -15.25
C ASP A 92 -5.56 -15.54 -15.60
N ARG A 93 -4.44 -16.11 -15.12
CA ARG A 93 -3.06 -15.59 -15.27
C ARG A 93 -2.57 -15.38 -16.71
N THR A 94 -3.34 -15.77 -17.71
CA THR A 94 -3.06 -15.46 -19.11
C THR A 94 -3.44 -14.03 -19.49
N SER A 95 -4.20 -13.34 -18.65
CA SER A 95 -4.69 -11.98 -18.88
C SER A 95 -3.76 -10.95 -18.22
N MET A 96 -2.71 -10.56 -18.95
CA MET A 96 -1.89 -9.41 -18.58
C MET A 96 -2.34 -8.18 -19.39
N THR A 97 -2.59 -7.07 -18.71
CA THR A 97 -2.94 -5.80 -19.34
C THR A 97 -1.89 -4.75 -19.02
N VAL A 98 -1.32 -4.11 -20.05
CA VAL A 98 -0.42 -2.97 -19.85
C VAL A 98 -1.23 -1.76 -19.41
N LEU A 99 -0.90 -1.20 -18.24
CA LEU A 99 -1.51 0.02 -17.71
C LEU A 99 -0.77 1.26 -18.17
N TYR A 100 0.56 1.18 -18.18
CA TYR A 100 1.46 2.27 -18.52
C TYR A 100 2.77 1.71 -19.07
N ASP A 101 3.29 2.31 -20.13
CA ASP A 101 4.57 1.95 -20.71
C ASP A 101 5.29 3.22 -21.16
N SER A 102 6.45 3.48 -20.56
CA SER A 102 7.37 4.55 -20.91
C SER A 102 8.76 4.04 -21.30
N THR A 103 8.92 2.73 -21.53
CA THR A 103 10.20 2.08 -21.87
C THR A 103 10.81 2.59 -23.18
N HIS A 104 9.98 3.17 -24.04
CA HIS A 104 10.38 3.77 -25.32
C HIS A 104 10.36 5.30 -25.29
N SER A 105 10.11 5.92 -24.12
CA SER A 105 10.08 7.38 -24.00
C SER A 105 11.48 7.95 -23.87
N VAL A 106 11.72 9.08 -24.56
CA VAL A 106 12.99 9.80 -24.48
C VAL A 106 12.88 10.90 -23.43
N GLY A 107 13.67 10.82 -22.36
CA GLY A 107 13.73 11.83 -21.29
C GLY A 107 13.50 11.26 -19.89
N PRO A 108 13.40 12.11 -18.85
CA PRO A 108 13.15 11.67 -17.49
C PRO A 108 11.77 10.99 -17.37
N HIS A 109 11.73 9.81 -16.76
CA HIS A 109 10.51 9.04 -16.56
C HIS A 109 9.78 9.53 -15.31
N ASP A 110 8.79 10.39 -15.51
CA ASP A 110 7.95 10.89 -14.42
C ASP A 110 7.03 9.78 -13.87
N VAL A 111 6.90 9.74 -12.55
CA VAL A 111 6.02 8.82 -11.82
C VAL A 111 4.56 9.31 -11.86
N GLY A 112 4.30 10.59 -12.13
CA GLY A 112 2.95 11.14 -12.19
C GLY A 112 2.00 10.39 -13.14
N PRO A 113 2.35 10.22 -14.44
CA PRO A 113 1.53 9.47 -15.39
C PRO A 113 1.32 8.00 -15.03
N LEU A 114 2.37 7.35 -14.48
CA LEU A 114 2.30 6.00 -13.96
C LEU A 114 1.24 5.89 -12.84
N LEU A 115 1.29 6.79 -11.86
CA LEU A 115 0.32 6.82 -10.77
C LEU A 115 -1.10 7.09 -11.27
N SER A 116 -1.26 7.98 -12.26
CA SER A 116 -2.57 8.27 -12.86
C SER A 116 -3.17 7.03 -13.56
N ALA A 117 -2.35 6.21 -14.20
CA ALA A 117 -2.81 4.95 -14.81
C ALA A 117 -3.27 3.95 -13.74
N ILE A 118 -2.57 3.90 -12.61
CA ILE A 118 -2.94 3.05 -11.46
C ILE A 118 -4.23 3.56 -10.81
N ASP A 119 -4.40 4.87 -10.65
CA ASP A 119 -5.65 5.48 -10.16
C ASP A 119 -6.85 5.11 -11.06
N ALA A 120 -6.65 5.12 -12.38
CA ALA A 120 -7.68 4.69 -13.33
C ALA A 120 -8.01 3.19 -13.21
N LEU A 121 -7.01 2.34 -12.95
CA LEU A 121 -7.25 0.92 -12.64
C LEU A 121 -8.06 0.77 -11.35
N LEU A 122 -7.65 1.40 -10.26
CA LEU A 122 -8.34 1.33 -8.97
C LEU A 122 -9.80 1.80 -9.07
N ALA A 123 -10.08 2.82 -9.89
CA ALA A 123 -11.43 3.30 -10.13
C ALA A 123 -12.31 2.30 -10.91
N ARG A 124 -11.71 1.39 -11.69
CA ARG A 124 -12.41 0.35 -12.47
C ARG A 124 -12.61 -0.93 -11.68
N LEU A 125 -11.78 -1.18 -10.67
CA LEU A 125 -11.93 -2.36 -9.83
C LEU A 125 -13.26 -2.27 -9.06
N PRO A 126 -14.05 -3.36 -9.01
CA PRO A 126 -15.28 -3.36 -8.24
C PRO A 126 -14.90 -3.11 -6.78
N ARG A 127 -15.51 -2.11 -6.13
CA ARG A 127 -15.27 -1.90 -4.70
C ARG A 127 -15.57 -3.20 -3.98
N ALA A 128 -14.60 -3.72 -3.23
CA ALA A 128 -14.85 -4.82 -2.32
C ALA A 128 -16.06 -4.44 -1.46
N PRO A 129 -17.02 -5.36 -1.23
CA PRO A 129 -18.14 -5.08 -0.35
C PRO A 129 -17.55 -4.66 1.00
N SER A 130 -17.78 -3.40 1.38
CA SER A 130 -17.37 -2.92 2.70
C SER A 130 -18.05 -3.83 3.70
N THR A 131 -17.29 -4.73 4.32
CA THR A 131 -17.80 -5.50 5.44
C THR A 131 -18.20 -4.46 6.46
N PRO A 132 -19.48 -4.34 6.85
CA PRO A 132 -19.84 -3.39 7.89
C PRO A 132 -18.99 -3.74 9.10
N ALA A 133 -18.23 -2.77 9.61
CA ALA A 133 -17.48 -2.92 10.83
C ALA A 133 -18.41 -3.59 11.86
N PRO A 134 -17.96 -4.60 12.61
CA PRO A 134 -18.78 -5.16 13.66
C PRO A 134 -19.15 -4.00 14.56
N ALA A 135 -20.44 -3.66 14.61
CA ALA A 135 -20.96 -2.69 15.55
C ALA A 135 -20.40 -3.11 16.90
N SER A 136 -19.59 -2.25 17.53
CA SER A 136 -19.25 -2.44 18.93
C SER A 136 -20.57 -2.54 19.66
N VAL A 137 -20.94 -3.77 20.02
CA VAL A 137 -22.07 -4.03 20.88
C VAL A 137 -21.64 -3.40 22.20
N HIS A 138 -22.06 -2.15 22.42
CA HIS A 138 -22.13 -1.61 23.77
C HIS A 138 -23.11 -2.52 24.51
N VAL A 139 -22.58 -3.53 25.18
CA VAL A 139 -23.29 -4.24 26.23
C VAL A 139 -23.51 -3.19 27.32
N THR A 140 -24.63 -2.48 27.22
CA THR A 140 -25.23 -1.79 28.35
C THR A 140 -25.52 -2.87 29.37
N GLY A 141 -24.77 -2.84 30.47
CA GLY A 141 -24.87 -3.82 31.54
C GLY A 141 -26.32 -4.04 31.93
N VAL A 142 -26.82 -5.24 31.67
CA VAL A 142 -28.07 -5.73 32.25
C VAL A 142 -27.75 -6.02 33.71
N GLN A 143 -28.00 -5.03 34.57
CA GLN A 143 -27.91 -5.22 36.00
C GLN A 143 -28.98 -6.25 36.42
N THR A 144 -28.50 -7.33 37.01
CA THR A 144 -29.17 -8.56 37.44
C THR A 144 -30.46 -8.33 38.23
N PRO A 145 -31.57 -9.06 37.97
CA PRO A 145 -32.67 -9.13 38.91
C PRO A 145 -32.47 -10.21 39.99
N ALA A 146 -32.65 -9.78 41.25
CA ALA A 146 -33.09 -10.49 42.47
C ALA A 146 -32.12 -11.43 43.23
N PRO A 147 -32.27 -11.49 44.57
CA PRO A 147 -33.14 -12.54 45.11
C PRO A 147 -34.25 -12.03 46.05
N VAL A 148 -35.41 -12.68 45.92
CA VAL A 148 -36.60 -12.52 46.76
C VAL A 148 -36.35 -13.05 48.18
N ALA A 149 -36.45 -12.16 49.18
CA ALA A 149 -36.54 -12.57 50.57
C ALA A 149 -37.96 -13.07 50.87
N ARG A 150 -38.10 -14.40 51.03
CA ARG A 150 -39.29 -15.04 51.61
C ARG A 150 -39.37 -14.70 53.10
N GLY A 151 -40.21 -13.73 53.45
CA GLY A 151 -40.69 -13.53 54.82
C GLY A 151 -41.91 -14.41 55.08
N THR A 152 -41.71 -15.49 55.84
CA THR A 152 -42.76 -16.37 56.35
C THR A 152 -43.60 -15.63 57.40
N ARG A 153 -44.92 -15.51 57.14
CA ARG A 153 -45.93 -15.28 58.18
C ARG A 153 -46.18 -16.59 58.92
N SER A 154 -46.15 -16.57 60.25
CA SER A 154 -46.83 -17.56 61.08
C SER A 154 -47.17 -16.97 62.45
N ARG A 155 -48.48 -16.96 62.71
CA ARG A 155 -49.25 -16.82 63.96
C ARG A 155 -49.26 -15.50 64.71
#